data_AF-A0A2C5Y119-F1
#
_entry.id   AF-A0A2C5Y119-F1
#
_cell.length_a   1.000
_cell.length_b   1.000
_cell.length_c   1.000
_cell.angle_alpha   90.00
_cell.angle_beta   90.00
_cell.angle_gamma   90.00
#
_symmetry.space_group_name_H-M   'P 1'
#
loop_
_entity.id
_entity.type
_entity.pdbx_description
1 polymer ?
#
loop_
_entity_poly.entity_id
_entity_poly.type
_entity_poly.pdbx_seq_one_letter_code
_entity_poly.pdbx_strand_id
1 'polypeptide(L)'
;MPSHVHLGPLPPDAARVVQSHEAQTTKSSSRPYEIVVSSNGRGFIRRARKDKAWWDPGSWPKSVCAAMGFILIILAIVLASALTKDNTPKLYPDYAHIPYTLRETYEGETFFDHFNYFADVDPSHGFVNYLPRPLAKRLNLTYATPSTAIVRVDTSVGPQSIPDASTGRFSVRLESKRKYNGGLFIFDVKHTPYACGAWPALWLTDTSDWPAKGEIDVMEAVNEAKDGNLMSLHTRDGCSMAHAERRMTGIAQNDECDAGKNNNAGCGVATNNTNLAASFGPSHNAAGGSVMALEWRHDGIRIWQFGRNAIPRNLVEKMPNPTVWGTAAADFPNTHCEIASRFQNHSIIVNINLCGDMVHATWKESGCPSICADLVASRPELYKTAYWEFGAFDIYQPTRKRGWPEYLLAQEKKQ
;
A
#
# COMPACT_ATOMS: atom_id res chain seq x y z
N MET A 1 -44.42 -37.54 4.21
CA MET A 1 -45.00 -37.79 5.55
C MET A 1 -44.07 -37.20 6.59
N PRO A 2 -44.48 -36.15 7.34
CA PRO A 2 -43.70 -35.60 8.44
C PRO A 2 -44.16 -36.16 9.79
N SER A 3 -43.23 -36.43 10.70
CA SER A 3 -43.52 -36.91 12.05
C SER A 3 -43.35 -35.79 13.09
N HIS A 4 -44.47 -35.16 13.42
CA HIS A 4 -44.84 -34.63 14.74
C HIS A 4 -44.32 -35.54 15.90
N VAL A 5 -44.19 -35.15 17.19
CA VAL A 5 -44.72 -34.04 18.03
C VAL A 5 -43.75 -33.93 19.26
N HIS A 6 -43.72 -32.98 20.21
CA HIS A 6 -44.71 -32.04 20.77
C HIS A 6 -44.05 -30.72 21.22
N LEU A 7 -44.87 -29.68 21.43
CA LEU A 7 -44.66 -28.60 22.40
C LEU A 7 -45.86 -28.57 23.36
N GLY A 8 -45.64 -28.26 24.64
CA GLY A 8 -46.70 -28.15 25.67
C GLY A 8 -46.37 -27.03 26.67
N PRO A 9 -47.29 -26.09 26.96
CA PRO A 9 -46.97 -24.86 27.68
C PRO A 9 -47.37 -24.87 29.16
N LEU A 10 -46.76 -24.01 29.98
CA LEU A 10 -47.35 -23.52 31.23
C LEU A 10 -47.05 -22.00 31.46
N PRO A 11 -47.91 -21.28 32.21
CA PRO A 11 -48.02 -19.81 32.15
C PRO A 11 -47.36 -19.09 33.36
N PRO A 12 -47.38 -17.75 33.44
CA PRO A 12 -46.54 -16.99 34.38
C PRO A 12 -47.22 -16.69 35.71
N ASP A 13 -46.44 -16.43 36.76
CA ASP A 13 -46.62 -15.22 37.60
C ASP A 13 -45.50 -15.02 38.65
N ALA A 14 -45.49 -13.81 39.24
CA ALA A 14 -44.77 -13.34 40.43
C ALA A 14 -43.56 -12.42 40.21
N ALA A 15 -43.85 -11.14 39.94
CA ALA A 15 -42.91 -10.06 40.17
C ALA A 15 -42.53 -9.98 41.66
N ARG A 16 -41.23 -10.13 42.00
CA ARG A 16 -40.73 -9.93 43.36
C ARG A 16 -39.93 -8.64 43.46
N VAL A 17 -40.58 -7.62 44.02
CA VAL A 17 -39.97 -6.32 44.34
C VAL A 17 -38.82 -6.53 45.32
N VAL A 18 -37.60 -6.14 44.93
CA VAL A 18 -36.46 -6.05 45.84
C VAL A 18 -36.41 -4.63 46.39
N GLN A 19 -37.01 -4.41 47.56
CA GLN A 19 -36.86 -3.16 48.29
C GLN A 19 -35.45 -3.06 48.88
N SER A 20 -34.73 -2.00 48.51
CA SER A 20 -33.50 -1.59 49.17
C SER A 20 -33.83 -0.99 50.54
N HIS A 21 -33.44 -1.66 51.63
CA HIS A 21 -33.53 -1.06 52.96
C HIS A 21 -32.43 -0.02 53.17
N GLU A 22 -32.83 1.24 53.33
CA GLU A 22 -31.94 2.31 53.77
C GLU A 22 -31.45 2.07 55.20
N ALA A 23 -30.13 2.07 55.40
CA ALA A 23 -29.54 2.02 56.73
C ALA A 23 -29.62 3.41 57.40
N GLN A 24 -30.69 3.66 58.16
CA GLN A 24 -30.81 4.84 59.02
C GLN A 24 -29.75 4.81 60.13
N THR A 25 -28.66 5.54 59.95
CA THR A 25 -27.64 5.76 60.99
C THR A 25 -28.02 6.94 61.87
N THR A 26 -28.68 6.64 62.99
CA THR A 26 -29.00 7.64 64.03
C THR A 26 -27.72 8.14 64.70
N LYS A 27 -27.38 9.42 64.47
CA LYS A 27 -26.24 10.08 65.13
C LYS A 27 -26.50 10.27 66.63
N SER A 28 -26.02 9.34 67.45
CA SER A 28 -25.89 9.56 68.89
C SER A 28 -24.95 10.74 69.16
N SER A 29 -25.42 11.73 69.92
CA SER A 29 -24.68 12.95 70.26
C SER A 29 -24.22 12.94 71.73
N SER A 30 -23.24 12.09 72.05
CA SER A 30 -22.47 12.21 73.29
C SER A 30 -21.13 12.92 73.00
N ARG A 31 -20.91 14.08 73.61
CA ARG A 31 -19.62 14.79 73.52
C ARG A 31 -18.76 14.40 74.72
N PRO A 32 -17.48 14.01 74.53
CA PRO A 32 -16.55 13.93 75.65
C PRO A 32 -16.21 15.34 76.14
N TYR A 33 -16.05 15.48 77.45
CA TYR A 33 -15.47 16.65 78.12
C TYR A 33 -14.19 16.20 78.80
N GLU A 34 -13.12 16.97 78.62
CA GLU A 34 -11.82 16.69 79.21
C GLU A 34 -11.69 17.48 80.52
N ILE A 35 -11.42 16.80 81.63
CA ILE A 35 -11.27 17.42 82.96
C ILE A 35 -9.78 17.57 83.23
N VAL A 36 -9.27 18.79 83.15
CA VAL A 36 -7.89 19.12 83.54
C VAL A 36 -7.91 19.68 84.97
N VAL A 37 -7.31 18.94 85.91
CA VAL A 37 -7.19 19.35 87.31
C VAL A 37 -5.86 20.08 87.52
N SER A 38 -5.91 21.32 88.00
CA SER A 38 -4.75 22.06 88.50
C SER A 38 -4.61 21.86 90.01
N SER A 39 -3.37 21.79 90.52
CA SER A 39 -3.03 21.51 91.93
C SER A 39 -3.65 22.47 92.95
N ASN A 40 -4.16 23.63 92.52
CA ASN A 40 -4.67 24.69 93.39
C ASN A 40 -6.21 24.83 93.37
N GLY A 41 -6.94 23.77 92.97
CA GLY A 41 -8.36 23.59 93.33
C GLY A 41 -9.39 24.51 92.66
N ARG A 42 -9.06 25.20 91.57
CA ARG A 42 -10.04 25.96 90.76
C ARG A 42 -10.15 25.40 89.34
N GLY A 43 -11.25 24.72 89.04
CA GLY A 43 -11.56 24.25 87.69
C GLY A 43 -12.16 25.36 86.81
N PHE A 44 -11.69 25.47 85.57
CA PHE A 44 -12.29 26.34 84.55
C PHE A 44 -12.82 25.49 83.40
N ILE A 45 -14.11 25.62 83.08
CA ILE A 45 -14.70 24.96 81.91
C ILE A 45 -14.32 25.76 80.65
N ARG A 46 -13.35 25.27 79.87
CA ARG A 46 -13.16 25.73 78.47
C ARG A 46 -14.00 24.87 77.53
N ARG A 47 -14.86 25.51 76.72
CA ARG A 47 -15.41 24.84 75.53
C ARG A 47 -14.25 24.52 74.58
N ALA A 48 -14.09 23.24 74.23
CA ALA A 48 -13.23 22.86 73.12
C ALA A 48 -13.65 23.64 71.86
N ARG A 49 -12.69 24.33 71.23
CA ARG A 49 -12.90 24.91 69.91
C ARG A 49 -13.08 23.73 68.96
N LYS A 50 -14.16 23.71 68.17
CA LYS A 50 -14.20 22.84 66.98
C LYS A 50 -13.20 23.42 66.00
N ASP A 51 -11.98 22.89 66.01
CA ASP A 51 -11.09 23.04 64.87
C ASP A 51 -11.76 22.29 63.72
N LYS A 52 -12.40 23.06 62.83
CA LYS A 52 -13.12 22.50 61.69
C LYS A 52 -12.09 21.84 60.79
N ALA A 53 -12.33 20.57 60.48
CA ALA A 53 -11.44 19.78 59.66
C ALA A 53 -11.24 20.45 58.29
N TRP A 54 -9.98 20.52 57.83
CA TRP A 54 -9.61 21.24 56.62
C TRP A 54 -10.26 20.69 55.34
N TRP A 55 -10.82 19.47 55.40
CA TRP A 55 -11.54 18.81 54.31
C TRP A 55 -13.06 19.05 54.31
N ASP A 56 -13.63 19.84 55.24
CA ASP A 56 -15.07 20.18 55.25
C ASP A 56 -15.36 21.39 54.34
N PRO A 57 -16.03 21.22 53.17
CA PRO A 57 -16.30 22.32 52.25
C PRO A 57 -17.20 23.40 52.84
N GLY A 58 -18.02 23.06 53.86
CA GLY A 58 -18.86 24.01 54.60
C GLY A 58 -18.08 24.92 55.56
N SER A 59 -16.75 24.82 55.58
CA SER A 59 -15.85 25.64 56.38
C SER A 59 -14.98 26.60 55.56
N TRP A 60 -14.96 26.45 54.23
CA TRP A 60 -13.99 27.12 53.37
C TRP A 60 -14.37 28.59 53.06
N PRO A 61 -13.38 29.50 52.93
CA PRO A 61 -13.61 30.84 52.40
C PRO A 61 -14.18 30.78 50.98
N LYS A 62 -15.07 31.73 50.63
CA LYS A 62 -15.70 31.79 49.29
C LYS A 62 -14.67 31.80 48.14
N SER A 63 -13.50 32.39 48.35
CA SER A 63 -12.38 32.39 47.40
C SER A 63 -11.77 31.00 47.16
N VAL A 64 -11.68 30.15 48.19
CA VAL A 64 -11.19 28.78 48.08
C VAL A 64 -12.21 27.91 47.37
N CYS A 65 -13.50 28.06 47.68
CA CYS A 65 -14.58 27.39 46.94
C CYS A 65 -14.60 27.79 45.45
N ALA A 66 -14.40 29.08 45.15
CA ALA A 66 -14.31 29.56 43.76
C ALA A 66 -13.09 29.00 43.03
N ALA A 67 -11.91 28.98 43.66
CA ALA A 67 -10.70 28.41 43.08
C ALA A 67 -10.85 26.91 42.82
N MET A 68 -11.43 26.15 43.75
CA MET A 68 -11.70 24.72 43.58
C MET A 68 -12.76 24.45 42.50
N GLY A 69 -13.80 25.28 42.41
CA GLY A 69 -14.74 25.24 41.29
C GLY A 69 -14.07 25.48 39.94
N PHE A 70 -13.16 26.46 39.86
CA PHE A 70 -12.39 26.75 38.64
C PHE A 70 -11.44 25.60 38.25
N ILE A 71 -10.75 24.99 39.23
CA ILE A 71 -9.92 23.80 39.03
C ILE A 71 -10.75 22.61 38.53
N LEU A 72 -11.95 22.39 39.09
CA LEU A 72 -12.87 21.34 38.62
C LEU A 72 -13.39 21.61 37.21
N ILE A 73 -13.64 22.87 36.84
CA ILE A 73 -14.01 23.26 35.47
C ILE A 73 -12.85 22.99 34.50
N ILE A 74 -11.61 23.36 34.86
CA ILE A 74 -10.43 23.06 34.03
C ILE A 74 -10.24 21.54 33.88
N LEU A 75 -10.36 20.77 34.98
CA LEU A 75 -10.29 19.31 34.93
C LEU A 75 -11.39 18.71 34.04
N ALA A 76 -12.62 19.24 34.11
CA ALA A 76 -13.72 18.80 33.24
C ALA A 76 -13.46 19.14 31.77
N ILE A 77 -12.89 20.32 31.44
CA ILE A 77 -12.50 20.69 30.08
C ILE A 77 -11.36 19.80 29.58
N VAL A 78 -10.35 19.53 30.41
CA VAL A 78 -9.23 18.64 30.05
C VAL A 78 -9.73 17.21 29.84
N LEU A 79 -10.57 16.68 30.72
CA LEU A 79 -11.21 15.36 30.57
C LEU A 79 -12.11 15.30 29.32
N ALA A 80 -12.91 16.33 29.06
CA ALA A 80 -13.68 16.43 27.82
C ALA A 80 -12.77 16.40 26.59
N SER A 81 -11.70 17.20 26.58
CA SER A 81 -10.73 17.22 25.46
C SER A 81 -9.98 15.89 25.26
N ALA A 82 -9.75 15.13 26.34
CA ALA A 82 -9.16 13.80 26.29
C ALA A 82 -10.17 12.73 25.81
N LEU A 83 -11.46 12.93 26.06
CA LEU A 83 -12.57 12.08 25.58
C LEU A 83 -12.98 12.40 24.13
N THR A 84 -12.74 13.63 23.65
CA THR A 84 -12.91 14.02 22.23
C THR A 84 -11.66 13.71 21.39
N LYS A 85 -10.92 12.65 21.71
CA LYS A 85 -10.10 12.00 20.68
C LYS A 85 -11.06 11.43 19.64
N ASP A 86 -10.95 11.90 18.40
CA ASP A 86 -11.69 11.34 17.26
C ASP A 86 -11.41 9.84 17.16
N ASN A 87 -12.36 9.04 17.66
CA ASN A 87 -12.39 7.58 17.52
C ASN A 87 -13.12 7.16 16.24
N THR A 88 -13.51 8.12 15.39
CA THR A 88 -13.85 7.87 13.99
C THR A 88 -12.63 7.25 13.31
N PRO A 89 -12.74 6.04 12.72
CA PRO A 89 -11.67 5.48 11.92
C PRO A 89 -11.32 6.47 10.80
N LYS A 90 -10.04 6.84 10.66
CA LYS A 90 -9.59 7.63 9.52
C LYS A 90 -9.77 6.79 8.25
N LEU A 91 -10.79 7.12 7.45
CA LEU A 91 -11.07 6.50 6.15
C LEU A 91 -9.90 6.65 5.16
N TYR A 92 -9.10 7.70 5.35
CA TYR A 92 -7.89 7.99 4.60
C TYR A 92 -6.67 8.13 5.52
N PRO A 93 -5.55 7.42 5.25
CA PRO A 93 -4.34 7.51 6.04
C PRO A 93 -3.63 8.87 5.86
N ASP A 94 -2.94 9.30 6.91
CA ASP A 94 -2.19 10.57 6.90
C ASP A 94 -0.79 10.35 6.32
N TYR A 95 -0.64 10.63 5.03
CA TYR A 95 0.65 10.55 4.31
C TYR A 95 1.60 11.69 4.70
N ALA A 96 1.96 11.74 5.98
CA ALA A 96 2.95 12.65 6.52
C ALA A 96 4.29 12.54 5.77
N HIS A 97 5.00 13.67 5.69
CA HIS A 97 6.26 13.79 4.97
C HIS A 97 7.34 12.85 5.53
N ILE A 98 7.79 11.90 4.69
CA ILE A 98 8.94 11.04 4.94
C ILE A 98 10.16 11.60 4.19
N PRO A 99 11.28 11.92 4.87
CA PRO A 99 12.54 12.18 4.18
C PRO A 99 13.07 10.87 3.57
N TYR A 100 13.50 10.91 2.31
CA TYR A 100 14.03 9.76 1.58
C TYR A 100 15.52 9.96 1.26
N THR A 101 16.28 8.87 1.26
CA THR A 101 17.71 8.86 0.91
C THR A 101 17.97 7.79 -0.14
N LEU A 102 18.66 8.17 -1.22
CA LEU A 102 19.06 7.27 -2.30
C LEU A 102 19.93 6.14 -1.73
N ARG A 103 19.62 4.89 -2.08
CA ARG A 103 20.38 3.71 -1.66
C ARG A 103 21.01 2.98 -2.84
N GLU A 104 20.30 2.91 -3.96
CA GLU A 104 20.77 2.29 -5.20
C GLU A 104 20.31 3.10 -6.40
N THR A 105 21.12 3.06 -7.45
CA THR A 105 20.73 3.47 -8.80
C THR A 105 21.09 2.33 -9.74
N TYR A 106 20.15 1.86 -10.55
CA TYR A 106 20.41 0.93 -11.65
C TYR A 106 20.45 1.78 -12.92
N GLU A 107 21.65 2.03 -13.46
CA GLU A 107 21.85 2.88 -14.64
C GLU A 107 23.09 2.45 -15.44
N GLY A 108 23.24 3.07 -16.62
CA GLY A 108 24.41 2.90 -17.48
C GLY A 108 24.62 1.46 -17.97
N GLU A 109 25.86 1.18 -18.39
CA GLU A 109 26.25 -0.13 -18.94
C GLU A 109 26.10 -1.29 -17.93
N THR A 110 26.10 -0.96 -16.64
CA THR A 110 25.93 -1.88 -15.50
C THR A 110 24.47 -2.17 -15.12
N PHE A 111 23.47 -1.53 -15.74
CA PHE A 111 22.04 -1.69 -15.40
C PHE A 111 21.63 -3.17 -15.22
N PHE A 112 22.05 -4.04 -16.15
CA PHE A 112 21.69 -5.47 -16.12
C PHE A 112 22.51 -6.33 -15.15
N ASP A 113 23.49 -5.78 -14.44
CA ASP A 113 24.21 -6.52 -13.39
C ASP A 113 23.42 -6.59 -12.08
N HIS A 114 22.39 -5.75 -11.92
CA HIS A 114 21.45 -5.80 -10.79
C HIS A 114 20.37 -6.89 -10.92
N PHE A 115 20.26 -7.54 -12.08
CA PHE A 115 19.18 -8.49 -12.39
C PHE A 115 19.69 -9.93 -12.61
N ASN A 116 18.85 -10.88 -12.21
CA ASN A 116 18.87 -12.26 -12.69
C ASN A 116 17.96 -12.36 -13.94
N TYR A 117 18.20 -13.36 -14.78
CA TYR A 117 17.41 -13.62 -15.99
C TYR A 117 16.62 -14.89 -15.73
N PHE A 118 15.30 -14.77 -15.60
CA PHE A 118 14.39 -15.90 -15.54
C PHE A 118 14.40 -16.62 -16.89
N ALA A 119 14.40 -17.95 -16.87
CA ALA A 119 14.53 -18.78 -18.08
C ALA A 119 13.73 -20.08 -17.98
N ASP A 120 12.73 -20.11 -17.11
CA ASP A 120 11.77 -21.21 -16.98
C ASP A 120 10.47 -20.89 -17.75
N VAL A 121 9.47 -21.77 -17.65
CA VAL A 121 8.14 -21.58 -18.27
C VAL A 121 7.44 -20.36 -17.65
N ASP A 122 6.75 -19.57 -18.49
CA ASP A 122 5.98 -18.41 -18.03
C ASP A 122 4.82 -18.82 -17.09
N PRO A 123 4.74 -18.29 -15.85
CA PRO A 123 3.66 -18.63 -14.92
C PRO A 123 2.25 -18.21 -15.37
N SER A 124 2.15 -17.26 -16.31
CA SER A 124 0.90 -16.73 -16.88
C SER A 124 0.55 -17.32 -18.25
N HIS A 125 1.09 -18.52 -18.55
CA HIS A 125 0.78 -19.33 -19.73
C HIS A 125 1.04 -18.63 -21.08
N GLY A 126 2.00 -17.71 -21.11
CA GLY A 126 2.43 -17.02 -22.32
C GLY A 126 3.03 -17.92 -23.39
N PHE A 127 2.82 -17.56 -24.65
CA PHE A 127 3.51 -18.10 -25.81
C PHE A 127 4.89 -17.43 -25.98
N VAL A 128 5.70 -17.54 -24.93
CA VAL A 128 6.99 -16.87 -24.77
C VAL A 128 8.07 -17.87 -24.37
N ASN A 129 9.28 -17.67 -24.87
CA ASN A 129 10.47 -18.39 -24.43
C ASN A 129 11.43 -17.38 -23.78
N TYR A 130 11.47 -17.33 -22.44
CA TYR A 130 12.37 -16.43 -21.73
C TYR A 130 13.82 -16.95 -21.78
N LEU A 131 14.74 -16.11 -22.23
CA LEU A 131 16.12 -16.52 -22.47
C LEU A 131 17.09 -16.14 -21.34
N PRO A 132 18.01 -17.04 -20.97
CA PRO A 132 19.07 -16.73 -20.02
C PRO A 132 20.06 -15.70 -20.61
N ARG A 133 20.72 -14.93 -19.73
CA ARG A 133 21.59 -13.79 -20.07
C ARG A 133 22.56 -14.03 -21.25
N PRO A 134 23.23 -15.18 -21.41
CA PRO A 134 24.14 -15.41 -22.55
C PRO A 134 23.43 -15.44 -23.91
N LEU A 135 22.22 -16.00 -23.98
CA LEU A 135 21.43 -16.06 -25.22
C LEU A 135 20.72 -14.73 -25.48
N ALA A 136 20.17 -14.10 -24.44
CA ALA A 136 19.59 -12.75 -24.53
C ALA A 136 20.61 -11.71 -25.03
N LYS A 137 21.88 -11.79 -24.59
CA LYS A 137 22.96 -10.95 -25.16
C LYS A 137 23.29 -11.30 -26.61
N ARG A 138 23.37 -12.60 -26.95
CA ARG A 138 23.71 -13.06 -28.31
C ARG A 138 22.69 -12.62 -29.36
N LEU A 139 21.40 -12.74 -29.06
CA LEU A 139 20.30 -12.31 -29.93
C LEU A 139 20.03 -10.80 -29.84
N ASN A 140 20.83 -10.05 -29.06
CA ASN A 140 20.60 -8.64 -28.76
C ASN A 140 19.14 -8.38 -28.33
N LEU A 141 18.69 -9.11 -27.30
CA LEU A 141 17.44 -8.84 -26.60
C LEU A 141 17.64 -7.85 -25.45
N THR A 142 18.82 -7.85 -24.84
CA THR A 142 19.21 -6.91 -23.78
C THR A 142 20.56 -6.26 -24.07
N TYR A 143 20.62 -4.93 -24.07
CA TYR A 143 21.87 -4.17 -24.08
C TYR A 143 21.70 -2.84 -23.34
N ALA A 144 22.78 -2.34 -22.75
CA ALA A 144 22.80 -1.05 -22.09
C ALA A 144 23.98 -0.21 -22.61
N THR A 145 23.83 1.10 -22.49
CA THR A 145 24.79 2.14 -22.84
C THR A 145 24.88 3.11 -21.66
N PRO A 146 25.78 4.11 -21.66
CA PRO A 146 25.85 5.10 -20.58
C PRO A 146 24.56 5.91 -20.32
N SER A 147 23.58 5.90 -21.25
CA SER A 147 22.35 6.68 -21.13
C SER A 147 21.05 5.88 -21.22
N THR A 148 21.10 4.57 -21.54
CA THR A 148 19.88 3.77 -21.70
C THR A 148 20.11 2.27 -21.52
N ALA A 149 19.08 1.57 -21.04
CA ALA A 149 19.00 0.12 -20.99
C ALA A 149 17.75 -0.37 -21.75
N ILE A 150 17.94 -1.30 -22.68
CA ILE A 150 16.88 -1.85 -23.55
C ILE A 150 16.60 -3.30 -23.20
N VAL A 151 15.31 -3.66 -23.14
CA VAL A 151 14.83 -5.04 -23.08
C VAL A 151 13.81 -5.21 -24.21
N ARG A 152 14.02 -6.16 -25.13
CA ARG A 152 13.14 -6.34 -26.31
C ARG A 152 12.77 -7.80 -26.56
N VAL A 153 11.65 -7.98 -27.25
CA VAL A 153 11.24 -9.23 -27.89
C VAL A 153 12.12 -9.50 -29.13
N ASP A 154 12.36 -10.77 -29.45
CA ASP A 154 13.05 -11.14 -30.69
C ASP A 154 12.27 -10.77 -31.95
N THR A 155 12.97 -10.18 -32.91
CA THR A 155 12.47 -9.84 -34.25
C THR A 155 13.30 -10.48 -35.37
N SER A 156 14.17 -11.45 -35.05
CA SER A 156 15.11 -12.09 -36.00
C SER A 156 14.72 -13.51 -36.40
N VAL A 157 13.91 -14.18 -35.58
CA VAL A 157 13.51 -15.59 -35.75
C VAL A 157 12.10 -15.68 -36.34
N GLY A 158 11.98 -16.38 -37.47
CA GLY A 158 10.74 -16.64 -38.19
C GLY A 158 10.55 -18.13 -38.54
N PRO A 159 9.51 -18.50 -39.31
CA PRO A 159 9.11 -19.90 -39.54
C PRO A 159 10.13 -20.79 -40.27
N GLN A 160 11.21 -20.24 -40.80
CA GLN A 160 12.29 -20.98 -41.49
C GLN A 160 13.61 -20.98 -40.70
N SER A 161 13.61 -20.39 -39.50
CA SER A 161 14.77 -20.37 -38.59
C SER A 161 14.94 -21.71 -37.87
N ILE A 162 16.15 -22.00 -37.37
CA ILE A 162 16.42 -23.17 -36.53
C ILE A 162 17.24 -22.72 -35.30
N PRO A 163 16.67 -22.72 -34.09
CA PRO A 163 15.24 -22.90 -33.78
C PRO A 163 14.39 -21.78 -34.40
N ASP A 164 13.09 -22.06 -34.61
CA ASP A 164 12.08 -21.04 -34.89
C ASP A 164 11.40 -20.59 -33.57
N ALA A 165 10.29 -19.87 -33.69
CA ALA A 165 9.46 -19.42 -32.56
C ALA A 165 8.20 -20.30 -32.35
N SER A 166 8.17 -21.54 -32.87
CA SER A 166 6.97 -22.41 -32.86
C SER A 166 6.54 -22.87 -31.46
N THR A 167 7.42 -22.79 -30.47
CA THR A 167 7.14 -23.10 -29.05
C THR A 167 7.01 -21.85 -28.17
N GLY A 168 7.06 -20.66 -28.75
CA GLY A 168 7.09 -19.38 -28.05
C GLY A 168 8.17 -18.47 -28.61
N ARG A 169 7.88 -17.17 -28.76
CA ARG A 169 8.86 -16.20 -29.26
C ARG A 169 9.83 -15.79 -28.16
N PHE A 170 11.10 -15.61 -28.53
CA PHE A 170 12.14 -15.30 -27.57
C PHE A 170 11.96 -13.90 -26.95
N SER A 171 12.04 -13.84 -25.63
CA SER A 171 11.92 -12.62 -24.84
C SER A 171 12.80 -12.72 -23.59
N VAL A 172 12.69 -11.76 -22.68
CA VAL A 172 13.44 -11.74 -21.41
C VAL A 172 12.53 -11.32 -20.26
N ARG A 173 12.66 -12.01 -19.13
CA ARG A 173 12.14 -11.63 -17.81
C ARG A 173 13.33 -11.43 -16.88
N LEU A 174 13.44 -10.23 -16.33
CA LEU A 174 14.51 -9.79 -15.43
C LEU A 174 13.95 -9.69 -14.03
N GLU A 175 14.66 -10.21 -13.03
CA GLU A 175 14.26 -10.13 -11.62
C GLU A 175 15.42 -9.55 -10.79
N SER A 176 15.19 -8.48 -10.04
CA SER A 176 16.27 -7.81 -9.30
C SER A 176 16.86 -8.75 -8.24
N LYS A 177 18.19 -8.77 -8.15
CA LYS A 177 18.93 -9.55 -7.16
C LYS A 177 18.66 -9.08 -5.74
N ARG A 178 18.45 -7.77 -5.57
CA ARG A 178 18.02 -7.22 -4.28
C ARG A 178 16.50 -7.34 -4.15
N LYS A 179 16.08 -7.66 -2.93
CA LYS A 179 14.68 -7.68 -2.49
C LYS A 179 14.40 -6.54 -1.51
N TYR A 180 13.19 -6.00 -1.58
CA TYR A 180 12.72 -4.80 -0.87
C TYR A 180 11.47 -5.10 -0.03
N ASN A 181 11.18 -4.28 0.99
CA ASN A 181 9.98 -4.41 1.83
C ASN A 181 9.21 -3.08 1.94
N GLY A 182 9.43 -2.16 0.99
CA GLY A 182 9.05 -0.75 1.07
C GLY A 182 10.15 0.15 0.52
N GLY A 183 9.83 1.43 0.37
CA GLY A 183 10.74 2.44 -0.14
C GLY A 183 10.02 3.44 -1.04
N LEU A 184 10.82 4.21 -1.78
CA LEU A 184 10.37 5.05 -2.87
C LEU A 184 11.22 4.72 -4.11
N PHE A 185 10.56 4.26 -5.17
CA PHE A 185 11.21 3.77 -6.39
C PHE A 185 10.87 4.73 -7.52
N ILE A 186 11.89 5.24 -8.21
CA ILE A 186 11.75 6.15 -9.34
C ILE A 186 12.27 5.44 -10.59
N PHE A 187 11.39 5.16 -11.54
CA PHE A 187 11.72 4.45 -12.77
C PHE A 187 11.65 5.42 -13.95
N ASP A 188 12.78 5.73 -14.57
CA ASP A 188 12.82 6.51 -15.82
C ASP A 188 12.52 5.61 -17.02
N VAL A 189 11.33 5.76 -17.62
CA VAL A 189 10.84 4.93 -18.74
C VAL A 189 10.74 5.79 -20.00
N LYS A 190 11.58 5.52 -20.98
CA LYS A 190 11.66 6.27 -22.25
C LYS A 190 10.80 5.67 -23.35
N HIS A 191 10.66 4.35 -23.36
CA HIS A 191 9.85 3.60 -24.30
C HIS A 191 9.16 2.42 -23.60
N THR A 192 7.91 2.17 -23.96
CA THR A 192 7.07 1.05 -23.49
C THR A 192 6.80 0.08 -24.66
N PRO A 193 6.83 -1.24 -24.46
CA PRO A 193 6.54 -2.21 -25.51
C PRO A 193 5.09 -2.13 -25.99
N TYR A 194 4.82 -2.26 -27.28
CA TYR A 194 3.45 -2.54 -27.75
C TYR A 194 3.49 -3.33 -29.06
N ALA A 195 2.57 -4.28 -29.19
CA ALA A 195 2.29 -5.05 -30.41
C ALA A 195 1.11 -6.00 -30.13
N CYS A 196 0.34 -6.39 -31.14
CA CYS A 196 -0.62 -7.47 -31.01
C CYS A 196 -0.02 -8.73 -30.37
N GLY A 197 -0.60 -9.14 -29.25
CA GLY A 197 -0.14 -10.26 -28.43
C GLY A 197 0.89 -9.90 -27.36
N ALA A 198 1.42 -8.67 -27.30
CA ALA A 198 2.36 -8.28 -26.24
C ALA A 198 1.66 -8.12 -24.89
N TRP A 199 2.34 -8.53 -23.81
CA TRP A 199 1.97 -8.25 -22.43
C TRP A 199 3.21 -7.84 -21.63
N PRO A 200 3.63 -6.57 -21.77
CA PRO A 200 4.74 -6.01 -21.02
C PRO A 200 4.35 -5.61 -19.59
N ALA A 201 5.26 -5.85 -18.63
CA ALA A 201 5.09 -5.40 -17.26
C ALA A 201 6.41 -4.88 -16.64
N LEU A 202 6.28 -3.84 -15.80
CA LEU A 202 7.23 -3.35 -14.81
C LEU A 202 6.52 -3.40 -13.45
N TRP A 203 6.97 -4.31 -12.57
CA TRP A 203 6.22 -4.73 -11.39
C TRP A 203 7.15 -5.20 -10.26
N LEU A 204 6.59 -5.47 -9.09
CA LEU A 204 7.31 -5.91 -7.90
C LEU A 204 6.58 -7.08 -7.23
N THR A 205 7.27 -8.20 -6.95
CA THR A 205 6.72 -9.32 -6.16
C THR A 205 7.81 -10.17 -5.48
N ASP A 206 7.46 -11.02 -4.52
CA ASP A 206 8.34 -12.12 -4.07
C ASP A 206 8.19 -13.34 -4.99
N THR A 207 9.15 -13.50 -5.89
CA THR A 207 9.18 -14.52 -6.96
C THR A 207 9.19 -15.98 -6.49
N SER A 208 9.10 -16.23 -5.19
CA SER A 208 9.12 -17.56 -4.56
C SER A 208 7.84 -17.91 -3.78
N ASP A 209 6.92 -16.96 -3.58
CA ASP A 209 5.78 -17.10 -2.65
C ASP A 209 4.61 -16.19 -3.06
N TRP A 210 4.31 -16.16 -4.36
CA TRP A 210 3.18 -15.44 -4.94
C TRP A 210 1.87 -16.22 -4.71
N PRO A 211 0.73 -15.58 -4.38
CA PRO A 211 0.53 -14.16 -4.07
C PRO A 211 0.65 -13.87 -2.56
N ALA A 212 1.21 -14.80 -1.76
CA ALA A 212 1.20 -14.74 -0.30
C ALA A 212 1.96 -13.53 0.28
N LYS A 213 2.97 -13.03 -0.45
CA LYS A 213 3.69 -11.78 -0.15
C LYS A 213 3.38 -10.62 -1.11
N GLY A 214 2.29 -10.72 -1.86
CA GLY A 214 1.72 -9.65 -2.67
C GLY A 214 2.54 -9.24 -3.90
N GLU A 215 1.95 -8.37 -4.71
CA GLU A 215 2.45 -7.92 -6.00
C GLU A 215 1.97 -6.50 -6.29
N ILE A 216 2.84 -5.68 -6.91
CA ILE A 216 2.60 -4.27 -7.23
C ILE A 216 2.96 -4.03 -8.70
N ASP A 217 1.96 -3.78 -9.52
CA ASP A 217 2.15 -3.49 -10.95
C ASP A 217 2.24 -1.99 -11.14
N VAL A 218 3.42 -1.52 -11.56
CA VAL A 218 3.73 -0.10 -11.71
C VAL A 218 3.40 0.34 -13.13
N MET A 219 3.77 -0.47 -14.11
CA MET A 219 3.26 -0.33 -15.46
C MET A 219 2.94 -1.68 -16.08
N GLU A 220 1.70 -1.86 -16.53
CA GLU A 220 1.24 -3.04 -17.25
C GLU A 220 0.28 -2.64 -18.37
N ALA A 221 0.36 -3.33 -19.51
CA ALA A 221 -0.59 -3.20 -20.62
C ALA A 221 -0.66 -4.50 -21.44
N VAL A 222 -1.65 -4.59 -22.32
CA VAL A 222 -1.78 -5.70 -23.28
C VAL A 222 -1.95 -5.21 -24.72
N ASN A 223 -1.57 -6.06 -25.67
CA ASN A 223 -1.70 -5.87 -27.11
C ASN A 223 -1.04 -4.55 -27.59
N GLU A 224 -1.79 -3.78 -28.39
CA GLU A 224 -1.39 -2.46 -28.90
C GLU A 224 -1.45 -1.35 -27.82
N ALA A 225 -1.62 -1.70 -26.54
CA ALA A 225 -1.72 -0.79 -25.38
C ALA A 225 -2.76 0.33 -25.52
N LYS A 226 -3.88 0.04 -26.20
CA LYS A 226 -4.98 1.01 -26.45
C LYS A 226 -5.64 1.50 -25.16
N ASP A 227 -5.68 0.64 -24.14
CA ASP A 227 -6.27 0.92 -22.82
C ASP A 227 -5.29 1.61 -21.87
N GLY A 228 -4.11 2.03 -22.37
CA GLY A 228 -3.08 2.73 -21.61
C GLY A 228 -2.45 1.86 -20.51
N ASN A 229 -1.91 2.53 -19.50
CA ASN A 229 -1.29 1.89 -18.34
C ASN A 229 -2.34 1.43 -17.31
N LEU A 230 -2.24 0.17 -16.87
CA LEU A 230 -2.89 -0.39 -15.70
C LEU A 230 -1.90 -0.42 -14.52
N MET A 231 -2.38 -0.08 -13.33
CA MET A 231 -1.65 -0.22 -12.06
C MET A 231 -2.51 -1.04 -11.10
N SER A 232 -1.99 -2.14 -10.58
CA SER A 232 -2.73 -3.11 -9.79
C SER A 232 -1.97 -3.55 -8.54
N LEU A 233 -2.73 -4.08 -7.58
CA LEU A 233 -2.18 -4.89 -6.49
C LEU A 233 -2.85 -6.26 -6.51
N HIS A 234 -2.04 -7.30 -6.35
CA HIS A 234 -2.48 -8.68 -6.17
C HIS A 234 -1.96 -9.18 -4.82
N THR A 235 -2.81 -9.84 -4.03
CA THR A 235 -2.45 -10.36 -2.71
C THR A 235 -3.13 -11.71 -2.44
N ARG A 236 -2.74 -12.36 -1.34
CA ARG A 236 -3.63 -13.29 -0.62
C ARG A 236 -4.80 -12.55 0.06
N ASP A 237 -5.65 -13.31 0.74
CA ASP A 237 -6.84 -12.86 1.46
C ASP A 237 -6.64 -11.67 2.42
N GLY A 238 -7.69 -10.86 2.60
CA GLY A 238 -7.71 -9.78 3.59
C GLY A 238 -7.04 -8.47 3.16
N CYS A 239 -7.09 -8.14 1.87
CA CYS A 239 -6.72 -6.83 1.33
C CYS A 239 -7.80 -6.37 0.34
N SER A 240 -8.48 -5.27 0.63
CA SER A 240 -9.43 -4.66 -0.29
C SER A 240 -9.37 -3.13 -0.20
N MET A 241 -9.75 -2.48 -1.30
CA MET A 241 -9.94 -1.04 -1.41
C MET A 241 -11.41 -0.63 -1.22
N ALA A 242 -12.32 -1.59 -1.07
CA ALA A 242 -13.75 -1.33 -0.90
C ALA A 242 -13.99 -0.48 0.36
N HIS A 243 -14.78 0.58 0.23
CA HIS A 243 -15.06 1.57 1.28
C HIS A 243 -13.86 2.40 1.78
N ALA A 244 -12.65 2.21 1.23
CA ALA A 244 -11.53 3.12 1.48
C ALA A 244 -11.70 4.41 0.67
N GLU A 245 -11.33 5.56 1.25
CA GLU A 245 -11.19 6.79 0.47
C GLU A 245 -9.92 6.69 -0.39
N ARG A 246 -10.02 6.90 -1.71
CA ARG A 246 -8.87 6.81 -2.64
C ARG A 246 -8.66 8.15 -3.34
N ARG A 247 -7.49 8.76 -3.17
CA ARG A 247 -7.13 10.08 -3.73
C ARG A 247 -6.22 9.93 -4.93
N MET A 248 -6.83 9.54 -6.05
CA MET A 248 -6.14 9.24 -7.31
C MET A 248 -6.78 9.93 -8.53
N THR A 249 -6.03 10.01 -9.62
CA THR A 249 -6.45 10.57 -10.91
C THR A 249 -6.82 9.51 -11.96
N GLY A 250 -6.46 8.24 -11.72
CA GLY A 250 -6.93 7.08 -12.47
C GLY A 250 -8.32 6.59 -12.03
N ILE A 251 -8.81 5.56 -12.70
CA ILE A 251 -10.17 5.01 -12.54
C ILE A 251 -10.06 3.61 -11.94
N ALA A 252 -10.62 3.40 -10.74
CA ALA A 252 -10.73 2.07 -10.13
C ALA A 252 -11.48 1.11 -11.05
N GLN A 253 -10.90 -0.06 -11.30
CA GLN A 253 -11.53 -1.15 -12.07
C GLN A 253 -12.12 -2.21 -11.13
N ASN A 254 -11.42 -2.50 -10.03
CA ASN A 254 -11.86 -3.43 -8.99
C ASN A 254 -11.29 -3.01 -7.63
N ASP A 255 -12.01 -3.38 -6.56
CA ASP A 255 -11.65 -3.09 -5.18
C ASP A 255 -11.17 -4.34 -4.39
N GLU A 256 -11.41 -5.56 -4.86
CA GLU A 256 -10.85 -6.77 -4.23
C GLU A 256 -9.42 -6.99 -4.73
N CYS A 257 -8.41 -7.03 -3.84
CA CYS A 257 -7.01 -7.24 -4.20
C CYS A 257 -6.59 -8.72 -4.11
N ASP A 258 -7.40 -9.55 -3.44
CA ASP A 258 -7.18 -10.99 -3.30
C ASP A 258 -7.30 -11.70 -4.66
N ALA A 259 -6.15 -12.16 -5.18
CA ALA A 259 -6.04 -12.87 -6.45
C ALA A 259 -6.92 -14.12 -6.53
N GLY A 260 -7.20 -14.75 -5.38
CA GLY A 260 -8.04 -15.95 -5.28
C GLY A 260 -9.54 -15.70 -5.41
N LYS A 261 -10.01 -14.44 -5.42
CA LYS A 261 -11.45 -14.10 -5.40
C LYS A 261 -11.98 -13.38 -6.64
N ASN A 262 -11.10 -12.85 -7.49
CA ASN A 262 -11.46 -12.00 -8.63
C ASN A 262 -10.91 -12.54 -9.97
N ASN A 263 -10.61 -13.85 -10.04
CA ASN A 263 -9.92 -14.49 -11.17
C ASN A 263 -8.55 -13.86 -11.48
N ASN A 264 -7.78 -13.52 -10.45
CA ASN A 264 -6.53 -12.78 -10.55
C ASN A 264 -6.62 -11.42 -11.29
N ALA A 265 -7.76 -10.73 -11.21
CA ALA A 265 -7.87 -9.35 -11.73
C ALA A 265 -7.18 -8.29 -10.86
N GLY A 266 -6.83 -8.66 -9.61
CA GLY A 266 -6.31 -7.73 -8.61
C GLY A 266 -7.29 -6.58 -8.31
N CYS A 267 -6.83 -5.60 -7.52
CA CYS A 267 -7.52 -4.31 -7.40
C CYS A 267 -6.86 -3.31 -8.36
N GLY A 268 -7.33 -3.27 -9.60
CA GLY A 268 -6.76 -2.45 -10.66
C GLY A 268 -7.21 -0.97 -10.63
N VAL A 269 -6.32 -0.09 -11.09
CA VAL A 269 -6.57 1.32 -11.41
C VAL A 269 -6.08 1.57 -12.83
N ALA A 270 -7.02 1.78 -13.75
CA ALA A 270 -6.69 2.16 -15.12
C ALA A 270 -6.32 3.65 -15.19
N THR A 271 -5.48 4.02 -16.16
CA THR A 271 -5.31 5.42 -16.54
C THR A 271 -6.67 6.02 -16.92
N ASN A 272 -6.90 7.31 -16.65
CA ASN A 272 -8.14 7.96 -17.09
C ASN A 272 -8.24 8.09 -18.62
N ASN A 273 -9.47 8.10 -19.14
CA ASN A 273 -9.76 8.08 -20.57
C ASN A 273 -9.10 9.23 -21.37
N THR A 274 -8.82 10.37 -20.72
CA THR A 274 -8.15 11.52 -21.33
C THR A 274 -6.63 11.35 -21.48
N ASN A 275 -6.01 10.44 -20.71
CA ASN A 275 -4.56 10.26 -20.66
C ASN A 275 -4.09 8.89 -21.18
N LEU A 276 -4.97 7.96 -21.59
CA LEU A 276 -4.63 6.59 -22.01
C LEU A 276 -3.42 6.53 -22.96
N ALA A 277 -3.51 7.26 -24.08
CA ALA A 277 -2.45 7.28 -25.10
C ALA A 277 -1.13 7.88 -24.58
N ALA A 278 -1.19 8.75 -23.57
CA ALA A 278 -0.03 9.38 -22.96
C ALA A 278 0.60 8.54 -21.84
N SER A 279 -0.07 7.49 -21.34
CA SER A 279 0.45 6.64 -20.25
C SER A 279 1.19 5.40 -20.71
N PHE A 280 0.88 4.87 -21.90
CA PHE A 280 1.55 3.69 -22.46
C PHE A 280 1.50 3.69 -23.99
N GLY A 281 2.39 2.95 -24.63
CA GLY A 281 2.35 2.69 -26.07
C GLY A 281 2.78 3.87 -26.96
N PRO A 282 2.25 3.96 -28.20
CA PRO A 282 2.81 4.82 -29.25
C PRO A 282 2.96 6.30 -28.86
N SER A 283 1.93 6.92 -28.27
CA SER A 283 1.95 8.36 -27.98
C SER A 283 2.76 8.71 -26.73
N HIS A 284 2.76 7.86 -25.70
CA HIS A 284 3.71 7.92 -24.58
C HIS A 284 5.16 7.89 -25.10
N ASN A 285 5.47 6.94 -25.99
CA ASN A 285 6.82 6.77 -26.53
C ASN A 285 7.24 7.95 -27.42
N ALA A 286 6.33 8.45 -28.26
CA ALA A 286 6.57 9.64 -29.09
C ALA A 286 6.81 10.92 -28.26
N ALA A 287 6.28 10.99 -27.03
CA ALA A 287 6.54 12.07 -26.08
C ALA A 287 7.86 11.92 -25.28
N GLY A 288 8.66 10.87 -25.55
CA GLY A 288 9.87 10.54 -24.80
C GLY A 288 9.60 9.84 -23.46
N GLY A 289 8.39 9.28 -23.30
CA GLY A 289 7.97 8.49 -22.16
C GLY A 289 7.67 9.27 -20.89
N SER A 290 7.90 8.65 -19.73
CA SER A 290 7.53 9.16 -18.42
C SER A 290 8.48 8.69 -17.32
N VAL A 291 8.41 9.36 -16.16
CA VAL A 291 8.99 8.88 -14.91
C VAL A 291 7.87 8.34 -14.04
N MET A 292 7.96 7.07 -13.67
CA MET A 292 7.08 6.46 -12.68
C MET A 292 7.67 6.65 -11.29
N ALA A 293 6.85 7.01 -10.32
CA ALA A 293 7.23 7.02 -8.91
C ALA A 293 6.30 6.11 -8.11
N LEU A 294 6.85 5.09 -7.46
CA LEU A 294 6.15 4.17 -6.54
C LEU A 294 6.59 4.48 -5.10
N GLU A 295 5.70 5.02 -4.28
CA GLU A 295 5.88 5.09 -2.82
C GLU A 295 5.18 3.89 -2.18
N TRP A 296 5.96 2.97 -1.59
CA TRP A 296 5.45 1.80 -0.87
C TRP A 296 5.84 1.92 0.61
N ARG A 297 4.84 2.13 1.46
CA ARG A 297 4.99 2.38 2.90
C ARG A 297 3.83 1.74 3.68
N HIS A 298 3.96 1.71 5.01
CA HIS A 298 2.93 1.18 5.91
C HIS A 298 1.52 1.77 5.65
N ASP A 299 1.47 3.06 5.33
CA ASP A 299 0.22 3.82 5.18
C ASP A 299 -0.54 3.49 3.90
N GLY A 300 0.13 2.87 2.91
CA GLY A 300 -0.44 2.55 1.61
C GLY A 300 0.61 2.52 0.51
N ILE A 301 0.16 2.17 -0.68
CA ILE A 301 0.96 2.17 -1.91
C ILE A 301 0.42 3.25 -2.83
N ARG A 302 1.29 4.13 -3.33
CA ARG A 302 0.92 5.23 -4.22
C ARG A 302 1.83 5.27 -5.43
N ILE A 303 1.23 5.43 -6.61
CA ILE A 303 1.94 5.44 -7.90
C ILE A 303 1.63 6.76 -8.61
N TRP A 304 2.65 7.49 -9.04
CA TRP A 304 2.54 8.65 -9.93
C TRP A 304 3.19 8.34 -11.27
N GLN A 305 2.65 8.94 -12.33
CA GLN A 305 3.22 8.92 -13.67
C GLN A 305 3.42 10.36 -14.14
N PHE A 306 4.69 10.78 -14.27
CA PHE A 306 5.04 12.10 -14.77
C PHE A 306 5.51 12.00 -16.21
N GLY A 307 4.72 12.47 -17.18
CA GLY A 307 5.15 12.57 -18.57
C GLY A 307 6.44 13.39 -18.70
N ARG A 308 7.28 13.10 -19.70
CA ARG A 308 8.65 13.63 -19.86
C ARG A 308 8.81 15.14 -19.59
N ASN A 309 7.85 15.94 -20.03
CA ASN A 309 7.86 17.41 -19.92
C ASN A 309 7.29 17.95 -18.58
N ALA A 310 6.87 17.08 -17.67
CA ALA A 310 6.21 17.40 -16.41
C ALA A 310 6.88 16.75 -15.18
N ILE A 311 8.12 16.25 -15.33
CA ILE A 311 8.89 15.63 -14.24
C ILE A 311 9.16 16.69 -13.14
N PRO A 312 8.75 16.45 -11.88
CA PRO A 312 9.03 17.36 -10.77
C PRO A 312 10.53 17.64 -10.60
N ARG A 313 10.89 18.92 -10.42
CA ARG A 313 12.29 19.37 -10.25
C ARG A 313 13.05 18.58 -9.17
N ASN A 314 12.35 18.20 -8.10
CA ASN A 314 12.94 17.45 -6.99
C ASN A 314 13.29 15.98 -7.33
N LEU A 315 12.71 15.40 -8.39
CA LEU A 315 13.16 14.12 -8.95
C LEU A 315 14.43 14.31 -9.79
N VAL A 316 14.48 15.35 -10.63
CA VAL A 316 15.67 15.68 -11.43
C VAL A 316 16.89 15.96 -10.53
N GLU A 317 16.68 16.61 -9.38
CA GLU A 317 17.72 16.90 -8.40
C GLU A 317 18.01 15.72 -7.42
N LYS A 318 17.41 14.54 -7.62
CA LYS A 318 17.50 13.36 -6.73
C LYS A 318 17.21 13.65 -5.25
N MET A 319 16.29 14.59 -4.99
CA MET A 319 15.79 14.98 -3.65
C MET A 319 14.27 14.76 -3.55
N PRO A 320 13.76 13.54 -3.74
CA PRO A 320 12.32 13.31 -3.87
C PRO A 320 11.54 13.71 -2.62
N ASN A 321 10.41 14.38 -2.84
CA ASN A 321 9.40 14.63 -1.82
C ASN A 321 8.00 14.38 -2.43
N PRO A 322 7.33 13.25 -2.08
CA PRO A 322 5.99 12.95 -2.55
C PRO A 322 4.91 13.95 -2.14
N THR A 323 5.08 14.73 -1.07
CA THR A 323 4.01 15.63 -0.57
C THR A 323 3.77 16.85 -1.45
N VAL A 324 4.64 17.11 -2.44
CA VAL A 324 4.53 18.24 -3.38
C VAL A 324 4.23 17.83 -4.82
N TRP A 325 4.00 16.53 -5.07
CA TRP A 325 3.67 16.01 -6.41
C TRP A 325 2.19 16.07 -6.76
N GLY A 326 1.32 16.39 -5.80
CA GLY A 326 -0.13 16.37 -5.98
C GLY A 326 -0.71 14.94 -5.96
N THR A 327 -1.92 14.82 -6.49
CA THR A 327 -2.71 13.58 -6.51
C THR A 327 -2.01 12.48 -7.29
N ALA A 328 -2.02 11.24 -6.76
CA ALA A 328 -1.40 10.08 -7.41
C ALA A 328 -2.15 9.66 -8.69
N ALA A 329 -1.50 8.86 -9.53
CA ALA A 329 -2.15 8.14 -10.63
C ALA A 329 -3.00 6.98 -10.09
N ALA A 330 -2.43 6.20 -9.17
CA ALA A 330 -3.13 5.17 -8.39
C ALA A 330 -2.81 5.31 -6.90
N ASP A 331 -3.80 5.01 -6.06
CA ASP A 331 -3.74 5.14 -4.61
C ASP A 331 -4.40 3.92 -3.94
N PHE A 332 -3.65 3.27 -3.06
CA PHE A 332 -3.99 2.03 -2.37
C PHE A 332 -3.75 2.20 -0.87
N PRO A 333 -4.66 2.86 -0.15
CA PRO A 333 -4.51 3.12 1.29
C PRO A 333 -4.61 1.84 2.11
N ASN A 334 -4.02 1.85 3.31
CA ASN A 334 -4.04 0.71 4.21
C ASN A 334 -5.37 0.48 4.97
N THR A 335 -6.41 1.28 4.72
CA THR A 335 -7.69 1.32 5.46
C THR A 335 -8.35 -0.06 5.62
N HIS A 336 -8.34 -0.87 4.55
CA HIS A 336 -8.85 -2.24 4.53
C HIS A 336 -7.83 -3.24 3.94
N CYS A 337 -6.54 -2.90 4.02
CA CYS A 337 -5.45 -3.73 3.56
C CYS A 337 -4.19 -3.51 4.41
N GLU A 338 -3.76 -4.52 5.19
CA GLU A 338 -2.56 -4.40 6.02
C GLU A 338 -1.27 -4.52 5.17
N ILE A 339 -0.84 -3.42 4.57
CA ILE A 339 0.29 -3.38 3.62
C ILE A 339 1.53 -4.10 4.12
N ALA A 340 1.91 -3.91 5.39
CA ALA A 340 3.13 -4.47 5.96
C ALA A 340 3.12 -6.01 6.08
N SER A 341 1.96 -6.66 6.17
CA SER A 341 1.84 -8.12 6.22
C SER A 341 1.45 -8.74 4.88
N ARG A 342 0.98 -7.92 3.94
CA ARG A 342 0.56 -8.32 2.58
C ARG A 342 1.65 -8.17 1.53
N PHE A 343 2.55 -7.18 1.66
CA PHE A 343 3.62 -6.92 0.70
C PHE A 343 4.98 -7.07 1.39
N GLN A 344 5.79 -8.04 0.97
CA GLN A 344 7.08 -8.36 1.60
C GLN A 344 8.07 -8.98 0.60
N ASN A 345 9.35 -8.69 0.75
CA ASN A 345 10.46 -9.36 0.06
C ASN A 345 10.41 -9.28 -1.49
N HIS A 346 10.03 -8.12 -2.04
CA HIS A 346 9.83 -7.96 -3.48
C HIS A 346 11.12 -7.75 -4.26
N SER A 347 11.30 -8.49 -5.34
CA SER A 347 12.19 -8.13 -6.45
C SER A 347 11.45 -7.21 -7.42
N ILE A 348 12.16 -6.24 -8.02
CA ILE A 348 11.70 -5.49 -9.21
C ILE A 348 11.79 -6.44 -10.40
N ILE A 349 10.71 -6.53 -11.18
CA ILE A 349 10.60 -7.37 -12.37
C ILE A 349 10.32 -6.52 -13.59
N VAL A 350 11.01 -6.86 -14.69
CA VAL A 350 10.75 -6.33 -16.03
C VAL A 350 10.64 -7.50 -16.99
N ASN A 351 9.52 -7.62 -17.69
CA ASN A 351 9.36 -8.60 -18.75
C ASN A 351 8.54 -8.07 -19.93
N ILE A 352 8.57 -8.85 -21.01
CA ILE A 352 7.60 -8.75 -22.10
C ILE A 352 7.09 -10.17 -22.33
N ASN A 353 5.93 -10.47 -21.77
CA ASN A 353 5.21 -11.70 -22.08
C ASN A 353 4.52 -11.57 -23.46
N LEU A 354 4.11 -12.69 -24.03
CA LEU A 354 3.45 -12.77 -25.34
C LEU A 354 2.29 -13.76 -25.24
N CYS A 355 1.09 -13.38 -25.68
CA CYS A 355 -0.16 -14.07 -25.38
C CYS A 355 -0.34 -14.28 -23.86
N GLY A 356 -0.79 -15.45 -23.41
CA GLY A 356 -1.04 -15.71 -21.99
C GLY A 356 -2.40 -15.22 -21.52
N ASP A 357 -2.69 -15.46 -20.24
CA ASP A 357 -4.04 -15.42 -19.69
C ASP A 357 -4.75 -14.06 -19.87
N MET A 358 -4.07 -12.95 -19.56
CA MET A 358 -4.64 -11.59 -19.69
C MET A 358 -4.85 -11.15 -21.15
N VAL A 359 -3.95 -11.54 -22.06
CA VAL A 359 -4.09 -11.26 -23.49
C VAL A 359 -5.25 -12.06 -24.07
N HIS A 360 -5.39 -13.34 -23.71
CA HIS A 360 -6.50 -14.17 -24.18
C HIS A 360 -7.86 -13.68 -23.66
N ALA A 361 -7.92 -13.16 -22.43
CA ALA A 361 -9.11 -12.55 -21.86
C ALA A 361 -9.59 -11.27 -22.60
N THR A 362 -8.70 -10.61 -23.36
CA THR A 362 -8.96 -9.34 -24.07
C THR A 362 -8.79 -9.45 -25.59
N TRP A 363 -8.45 -10.63 -26.12
CA TRP A 363 -8.01 -10.80 -27.51
C TRP A 363 -9.06 -10.38 -28.54
N LYS A 364 -10.33 -10.72 -28.28
CA LYS A 364 -11.44 -10.47 -29.21
C LYS A 364 -11.73 -8.97 -29.34
N GLU A 365 -11.59 -8.21 -28.27
CA GLU A 365 -11.84 -6.77 -28.19
C GLU A 365 -10.61 -5.95 -28.66
N SER A 366 -9.40 -6.53 -28.59
CA SER A 366 -8.14 -5.88 -29.00
C SER A 366 -8.11 -5.40 -30.47
N GLY A 367 -8.88 -6.06 -31.35
CA GLY A 367 -8.83 -5.86 -32.80
C GLY A 367 -7.62 -6.49 -33.49
N CYS A 368 -6.86 -7.34 -32.80
CA CYS A 368 -5.72 -8.06 -33.37
C CYS A 368 -6.15 -9.22 -34.30
N PRO A 369 -5.41 -9.49 -35.38
CA PRO A 369 -5.76 -10.52 -36.35
C PRO A 369 -5.27 -11.91 -35.91
N SER A 370 -5.92 -12.95 -36.43
CA SER A 370 -5.54 -14.36 -36.26
C SER A 370 -5.63 -14.88 -34.81
N ILE A 371 -5.09 -16.08 -34.58
CA ILE A 371 -4.79 -16.64 -33.27
C ILE A 371 -3.50 -16.00 -32.76
N CYS A 372 -3.45 -15.63 -31.48
CA CYS A 372 -2.31 -14.92 -30.88
C CYS A 372 -0.99 -15.70 -31.07
N ALA A 373 -0.98 -17.01 -30.77
CA ALA A 373 0.21 -17.85 -30.91
C ALA A 373 0.72 -17.91 -32.37
N ASP A 374 -0.16 -18.02 -33.37
CA ASP A 374 0.22 -18.02 -34.79
C ASP A 374 0.87 -16.70 -35.21
N LEU A 375 0.32 -15.57 -34.73
CA LEU A 375 0.84 -14.23 -35.00
C LEU A 375 2.23 -14.07 -34.39
N VAL A 376 2.37 -14.41 -33.10
CA VAL A 376 3.63 -14.36 -32.35
C VAL A 376 4.68 -15.28 -32.98
N ALA A 377 4.35 -16.52 -33.31
CA ALA A 377 5.28 -17.47 -33.94
C ALA A 377 5.77 -16.96 -35.30
N SER A 378 4.87 -16.51 -36.16
CA SER A 378 5.15 -16.37 -37.60
C SER A 378 5.52 -14.96 -38.08
N ARG A 379 5.27 -13.90 -37.29
CA ARG A 379 5.41 -12.48 -37.73
C ARG A 379 6.43 -11.69 -36.89
N PRO A 380 7.73 -12.04 -36.92
CA PRO A 380 8.78 -11.36 -36.13
C PRO A 380 8.84 -9.85 -36.35
N GLU A 381 8.49 -9.38 -37.55
CA GLU A 381 8.58 -7.97 -37.91
C GLU A 381 7.54 -7.06 -37.24
N LEU A 382 6.48 -7.63 -36.65
CA LEU A 382 5.48 -6.89 -35.87
C LEU A 382 6.01 -6.50 -34.48
N TYR A 383 6.99 -7.24 -33.94
CA TYR A 383 7.50 -7.05 -32.57
C TYR A 383 8.61 -6.00 -32.46
N LYS A 384 8.87 -5.22 -33.52
CA LYS A 384 9.86 -4.13 -33.52
C LYS A 384 9.58 -3.02 -32.51
N THR A 385 8.31 -2.82 -32.16
CA THR A 385 7.83 -1.88 -31.15
C THR A 385 7.69 -2.52 -29.77
N ALA A 386 7.89 -3.85 -29.65
CA ALA A 386 7.84 -4.57 -28.39
C ALA A 386 9.20 -4.51 -27.66
N TYR A 387 9.59 -3.31 -27.22
CA TYR A 387 10.75 -3.09 -26.37
C TYR A 387 10.53 -2.04 -25.28
N TRP A 388 11.13 -2.29 -24.12
CA TRP A 388 11.33 -1.32 -23.07
C TRP A 388 12.60 -0.52 -23.34
N GLU A 389 12.55 0.78 -23.09
CA GLU A 389 13.74 1.62 -22.95
C GLU A 389 13.71 2.33 -21.60
N PHE A 390 14.76 2.17 -20.80
CA PHE A 390 14.90 2.81 -19.49
C PHE A 390 16.08 3.76 -19.46
N GLY A 391 16.00 4.79 -18.61
CA GLY A 391 17.16 5.56 -18.17
C GLY A 391 17.79 4.93 -16.93
N ALA A 392 17.46 5.51 -15.77
CA ALA A 392 17.89 5.02 -14.46
C ALA A 392 16.69 4.57 -13.61
N PHE A 393 16.90 3.54 -12.78
CA PHE A 393 16.01 3.22 -11.66
C PHE A 393 16.67 3.69 -10.37
N ASP A 394 16.15 4.73 -9.72
CA ASP A 394 16.64 5.19 -8.41
C ASP A 394 15.76 4.61 -7.28
N ILE A 395 16.38 3.92 -6.33
CA ILE A 395 15.70 3.33 -5.18
C ILE A 395 16.11 4.09 -3.91
N TYR A 396 15.13 4.72 -3.28
CA TYR A 396 15.29 5.47 -2.03
C TYR A 396 14.65 4.71 -0.85
N GLN A 397 15.24 4.88 0.33
CA GLN A 397 14.72 4.35 1.59
C GLN A 397 14.46 5.50 2.59
N PRO A 398 13.50 5.36 3.51
CA PRO A 398 13.20 6.40 4.50
C PRO A 398 14.43 6.69 5.37
N THR A 399 14.78 7.98 5.51
CA THR A 399 15.88 8.42 6.36
C THR A 399 15.52 8.20 7.83
N ARG A 400 16.32 7.43 8.56
CA ARG A 400 16.09 7.18 9.99
C ARG A 400 16.10 8.48 10.80
N LYS A 401 14.93 8.88 11.31
CA LYS A 401 14.81 9.89 12.38
C LYS A 401 14.64 9.20 13.73
N ARG A 402 15.40 9.67 14.74
CA ARG A 402 15.31 9.18 16.12
C ARG A 402 13.88 9.40 16.64
N GLY A 403 13.23 8.33 17.12
CA GLY A 403 11.85 8.37 17.61
C GLY A 403 10.76 7.99 16.59
N TRP A 404 11.11 7.60 15.36
CA TRP A 404 10.15 6.99 14.44
C TRP A 404 9.85 5.53 14.85
N PRO A 405 8.61 5.02 14.68
CA PRO A 405 8.24 3.66 15.04
C PRO A 405 9.15 2.61 14.38
N GLU A 406 9.52 1.56 15.12
CA GLU A 406 10.51 0.56 14.66
C GLU A 406 10.06 -0.19 13.39
N TYR A 407 8.74 -0.25 13.10
CA TYR A 407 8.21 -0.83 11.86
C TYR A 407 8.52 0.01 10.60
N LEU A 408 8.62 1.35 10.70
CA LEU A 408 9.15 2.18 9.60
C LEU A 408 10.66 2.03 9.43
N LEU A 409 11.33 1.32 10.35
CA LEU A 409 12.79 1.16 10.45
C LEU A 409 13.25 -0.29 10.28
N ALA A 410 12.32 -1.23 10.01
CA ALA A 410 12.54 -2.68 9.98
C ALA A 410 13.45 -3.19 8.84
N GLN A 411 13.96 -2.29 7.99
CA GLN A 411 14.59 -2.60 6.70
C GLN A 411 16.12 -2.76 6.77
N GLU A 412 16.76 -2.66 7.95
CA GLU A 412 18.24 -2.74 8.09
C GLU A 412 18.76 -3.93 8.92
N LYS A 413 17.91 -4.83 9.45
CA LYS A 413 18.34 -5.89 10.39
C LYS A 413 18.47 -7.32 9.82
N LYS A 414 18.18 -7.55 8.54
CA LYS A 414 18.42 -8.82 7.85
C LYS A 414 18.71 -8.62 6.35
N GLN A 415 19.96 -8.35 6.01
CA GLN A 415 20.57 -8.57 4.68
C GLN A 415 22.07 -8.76 4.90
#